data_AF-A0AAF0FUN4-F1
#
_entry.id   AF-A0AAF0FUN4-F1
#
_cell.length_a   1.000
_cell.length_b   1.000
_cell.length_c   1.000
_cell.angle_alpha   90.00
_cell.angle_beta   90.00
_cell.angle_gamma   90.00
#
_symmetry.space_group_name_H-M   'P 1'
#
loop_
_entity.id
_entity.type
_entity.pdbx_description
1 polymer ?
#
loop_
_entity_poly.entity_id
_entity_poly.type
_entity_poly.pdbx_seq_one_letter_code
_entity_poly.pdbx_strand_id
1 'polypeptide(L)'
;MQTKLRTYEIVPNENISFPIGTISAVDRLYNILNFSDIIGKHKRNGIDINKLVKALVSYKLSENFSIKKAHEWINRDEVLEILDLESFSERTLYRVLEAIGDNRLNQKKLIEFKKFNLSSFALNRAFQGF
;
A
#
# COMPACT_ATOMS: atom_id res chain seq x y z
N MET A 1 14.89 -5.24 -40.48
CA MET A 1 13.82 -6.25 -40.47
C MET A 1 12.64 -5.66 -39.70
N GLN A 2 11.55 -5.30 -40.37
CA GLN A 2 10.42 -4.60 -39.75
C GLN A 2 9.40 -5.62 -39.23
N THR A 3 9.09 -5.59 -37.94
CA THR A 3 8.12 -6.49 -37.31
C THR A 3 6.70 -6.09 -37.73
N LYS A 4 6.01 -6.95 -38.47
CA LYS A 4 4.57 -6.80 -38.75
C LYS A 4 3.79 -6.98 -37.45
N LEU A 5 2.95 -6.01 -37.10
CA LEU A 5 1.96 -6.15 -36.04
C LEU A 5 1.01 -7.29 -36.42
N ARG A 6 0.88 -8.30 -35.55
CA ARG A 6 0.07 -9.52 -35.78
C ARG A 6 -1.36 -9.41 -35.25
N THR A 7 -1.64 -8.44 -34.40
CA THR A 7 -2.94 -8.30 -33.75
C THR A 7 -3.83 -7.40 -34.59
N TYR A 8 -4.85 -7.99 -35.20
CA TYR A 8 -5.83 -7.28 -36.04
C TYR A 8 -7.07 -6.85 -35.25
N GLU A 9 -7.37 -7.51 -34.12
CA GLU A 9 -8.49 -7.21 -33.22
C GLU A 9 -8.03 -7.31 -31.76
N ILE A 10 -8.45 -6.35 -30.93
CA ILE A 10 -8.16 -6.34 -29.48
C ILE A 10 -9.29 -7.10 -28.79
N VAL A 11 -9.01 -8.33 -28.37
CA VAL A 11 -9.91 -9.11 -27.52
C VAL A 11 -9.53 -8.86 -26.05
N PRO A 12 -10.45 -8.39 -25.20
CA PRO A 12 -10.18 -8.29 -23.76
C PRO A 12 -9.85 -9.69 -23.23
N ASN A 13 -8.74 -9.78 -22.49
CA ASN A 13 -8.37 -11.00 -21.79
C ASN A 13 -8.57 -10.79 -20.28
N GLU A 14 -8.67 -11.88 -19.55
CA GLU A 14 -8.78 -11.86 -18.09
C GLU A 14 -7.42 -11.66 -17.40
N ASN A 15 -6.33 -11.48 -18.17
CA ASN A 15 -5.01 -11.30 -17.58
C ASN A 15 -4.95 -9.93 -16.90
N ILE A 16 -4.63 -9.96 -15.61
CA ILE A 16 -4.40 -8.76 -14.82
C ILE A 16 -2.91 -8.51 -14.69
N SER A 17 -2.46 -7.32 -15.04
CA SER A 17 -1.11 -6.86 -14.69
C SER A 17 -1.07 -6.61 -13.18
N PHE A 18 -0.31 -7.42 -12.45
CA PHE A 18 -0.25 -7.34 -11.00
C PHE A 18 1.00 -6.58 -10.52
N PRO A 19 0.86 -5.50 -9.73
CA PRO A 19 1.97 -4.62 -9.37
C PRO A 19 2.78 -5.15 -8.17
N ILE A 20 3.38 -6.33 -8.30
CA ILE A 20 4.19 -7.00 -7.25
C ILE A 20 5.30 -6.07 -6.74
N GLY A 21 5.95 -5.34 -7.64
CA GLY A 21 7.01 -4.39 -7.29
C GLY A 21 6.54 -3.29 -6.35
N THR A 22 5.32 -2.77 -6.57
CA THR A 22 4.72 -1.74 -5.72
C THR A 22 4.41 -2.30 -4.34
N ILE A 23 3.80 -3.48 -4.27
CA ILE A 23 3.48 -4.13 -2.98
C ILE A 23 4.75 -4.38 -2.18
N SER A 24 5.79 -4.91 -2.83
CA SER A 24 7.08 -5.18 -2.20
C SER A 24 7.77 -3.89 -1.72
N ALA A 25 7.69 -2.81 -2.51
CA ALA A 25 8.23 -1.52 -2.12
C ALA A 25 7.48 -0.93 -0.91
N VAL A 26 6.15 -1.05 -0.88
CA VAL A 26 5.34 -0.62 0.26
C VAL A 26 5.69 -1.41 1.52
N ASP A 27 5.81 -2.75 1.43
CA ASP A 27 6.18 -3.56 2.59
C ASP A 27 7.57 -3.17 3.14
N ARG A 28 8.56 -3.02 2.25
CA ARG A 28 9.91 -2.57 2.63
C ARG A 28 9.88 -1.19 3.30
N LEU A 29 9.15 -0.23 2.74
CA LEU A 29 9.01 1.10 3.34
C LEU A 29 8.29 1.03 4.68
N TYR A 30 7.24 0.21 4.79
CA TYR A 30 6.50 0.02 6.04
C TYR A 30 7.42 -0.46 7.17
N ASN A 31 8.35 -1.38 6.85
CA ASN A 31 9.33 -1.91 7.78
C ASN A 31 10.44 -0.89 8.12
N ILE A 32 11.02 -0.23 7.12
CA ILE A 32 12.06 0.82 7.33
C ILE A 32 11.52 1.94 8.23
N LEU A 33 10.24 2.29 8.04
CA LEU A 33 9.61 3.37 8.79
C LEU A 33 9.00 2.91 10.13
N ASN A 34 9.14 1.62 10.46
CA ASN A 34 8.57 0.98 11.63
C ASN A 34 7.09 1.34 11.88
N PHE A 35 6.30 1.34 10.80
CA PHE A 35 4.88 1.71 10.88
C PHE A 35 4.03 0.66 11.58
N SER A 36 4.48 -0.60 11.63
CA SER A 36 3.82 -1.69 12.37
C SER A 36 3.60 -1.32 13.84
N ASP A 37 4.59 -0.71 14.48
CA ASP A 37 4.53 -0.31 15.90
C ASP A 37 3.64 0.90 16.16
N ILE A 38 3.39 1.71 15.13
CA ILE A 38 2.56 2.90 15.21
C ILE A 38 1.11 2.52 14.92
N ILE A 39 0.86 1.75 13.86
CA ILE A 39 -0.46 1.41 13.35
C ILE A 39 -1.07 0.19 14.05
N GLY A 40 -0.26 -0.82 14.37
CA GLY A 40 -0.71 -2.06 15.00
C GLY A 40 -1.34 -1.87 16.40
N LYS A 41 -1.08 -0.75 17.07
CA LYS A 41 -1.66 -0.42 18.38
C LYS A 41 -3.17 -0.13 18.34
N HIS A 42 -3.72 0.14 17.16
CA HIS A 42 -5.06 0.71 17.00
C HIS A 42 -6.14 -0.32 16.65
N LYS A 43 -5.79 -1.59 16.47
CA LYS A 43 -6.76 -2.66 16.23
C LYS A 43 -6.31 -3.94 16.92
N ARG A 44 -7.08 -4.39 17.93
CA ARG A 44 -6.77 -5.60 18.72
C ARG A 44 -7.38 -6.89 18.17
N ASN A 45 -8.52 -6.81 17.46
CA ASN A 45 -9.29 -7.97 17.03
C ASN A 45 -9.64 -7.93 15.53
N GLY A 46 -9.74 -9.10 14.91
CA GLY A 46 -10.06 -9.29 13.48
C GLY A 46 -8.82 -9.21 12.59
N ILE A 47 -9.03 -8.92 11.30
CA ILE A 47 -7.96 -8.86 10.29
C ILE A 47 -6.91 -7.80 10.68
N ASP A 48 -5.63 -8.17 10.56
CA ASP A 48 -4.48 -7.32 10.86
C ASP A 48 -4.57 -5.98 10.13
N ILE A 49 -4.60 -4.89 10.91
CA ILE A 49 -4.66 -3.52 10.38
C ILE A 49 -3.41 -3.15 9.58
N ASN A 50 -2.24 -3.68 9.94
CA ASN A 50 -1.00 -3.39 9.23
C ASN A 50 -1.06 -3.96 7.81
N LYS A 51 -1.55 -5.20 7.66
CA LYS A 51 -1.76 -5.83 6.34
C LYS A 51 -2.78 -5.04 5.51
N LEU A 52 -3.89 -4.62 6.12
CA LEU A 52 -4.91 -3.81 5.43
C LEU A 52 -4.39 -2.43 5.00
N VAL A 53 -3.54 -1.79 5.81
CA VAL A 53 -2.91 -0.51 5.45
C VAL A 53 -1.90 -0.69 4.33
N LYS A 54 -1.06 -1.73 4.39
CA LYS A 54 -0.14 -2.07 3.30
C LYS A 54 -0.91 -2.32 2.00
N ALA A 55 -2.04 -3.03 2.06
CA ALA A 55 -2.93 -3.26 0.92
C ALA A 55 -3.46 -1.94 0.33
N LEU A 56 -4.00 -1.06 1.19
CA LEU A 56 -4.55 0.24 0.78
C LEU A 56 -3.49 1.16 0.17
N VAL A 57 -2.30 1.22 0.75
CA VAL A 57 -1.20 2.06 0.22
C VAL A 57 -0.69 1.48 -1.10
N SER A 58 -0.54 0.16 -1.20
CA SER A 58 -0.13 -0.51 -2.44
C SER A 58 -1.12 -0.21 -3.55
N TYR A 59 -2.41 -0.39 -3.28
CA TYR A 59 -3.49 -0.04 -4.19
C TYR A 59 -3.40 1.43 -4.59
N LYS A 60 -3.31 2.36 -3.63
CA LYS A 60 -3.25 3.80 -3.91
C LYS A 60 -2.09 4.20 -4.82
N LEU A 61 -0.96 3.49 -4.74
CA LEU A 61 0.22 3.72 -5.56
C LEU A 61 0.17 3.03 -6.92
N SER A 62 -0.56 1.93 -7.07
CA SER A 62 -0.72 1.23 -8.35
C SER A 62 -1.94 1.68 -9.14
N GLU A 63 -3.06 1.89 -8.47
CA GLU A 63 -4.40 2.07 -9.00
C GLU A 63 -5.12 3.15 -8.17
N ASN A 64 -5.29 4.35 -8.72
CA ASN A 64 -5.66 5.52 -7.91
C ASN A 64 -7.18 5.80 -7.86
N PHE A 65 -8.02 4.77 -7.66
CA PHE A 65 -9.49 4.91 -7.63
C PHE A 65 -10.09 4.96 -6.20
N SER A 66 -11.40 4.71 -6.10
CA SER A 66 -12.21 4.74 -4.87
C SER A 66 -11.94 3.56 -3.92
N ILE A 67 -12.42 3.66 -2.68
CA ILE A 67 -12.33 2.59 -1.67
C ILE A 67 -13.11 1.34 -2.09
N LYS A 68 -14.26 1.50 -2.76
CA LYS A 68 -14.99 0.39 -3.36
C LYS A 68 -14.12 -0.40 -4.35
N LYS A 69 -13.43 0.31 -5.24
CA LYS A 69 -12.51 -0.32 -6.20
C LYS A 69 -11.28 -0.92 -5.52
N ALA A 70 -10.81 -0.31 -4.42
CA ALA A 70 -9.77 -0.89 -3.58
C ALA A 70 -10.22 -2.22 -2.98
N HIS A 71 -11.44 -2.29 -2.45
CA HIS A 71 -12.02 -3.52 -1.92
C HIS A 71 -12.09 -4.62 -2.98
N GLU A 72 -12.61 -4.31 -4.18
CA GLU A 72 -12.67 -5.24 -5.31
C GLU A 72 -11.27 -5.71 -5.75
N TRP A 73 -10.28 -4.82 -5.75
CA TRP A 73 -8.91 -5.15 -6.13
C TRP A 73 -8.19 -5.99 -5.08
N ILE A 74 -8.31 -5.65 -3.80
CA ILE A 74 -7.63 -6.38 -2.71
C ILE A 74 -8.22 -7.78 -2.54
N ASN A 75 -9.52 -7.97 -2.80
CA ASN A 75 -10.19 -9.27 -2.65
C ASN A 75 -10.00 -10.23 -3.84
N ARG A 76 -9.09 -9.95 -4.78
CA ARG A 76 -8.69 -10.97 -5.77
C ARG A 76 -7.75 -11.95 -5.11
N ASP A 77 -7.87 -13.22 -5.47
CA ASP A 77 -7.19 -14.33 -4.82
C ASP A 77 -5.67 -14.13 -4.77
N GLU A 78 -5.07 -13.62 -5.85
CA GLU A 78 -3.62 -13.39 -5.94
C GLU A 78 -3.14 -12.28 -4.99
N VAL A 79 -3.97 -11.26 -4.77
CA VAL A 79 -3.63 -10.14 -3.87
C VAL A 79 -3.76 -10.59 -2.42
N LEU A 80 -4.83 -11.32 -2.12
CA LEU A 80 -5.07 -11.91 -0.80
C LEU A 80 -3.92 -12.85 -0.41
N GLU A 81 -3.50 -13.72 -1.33
CA GLU A 81 -2.36 -14.63 -1.13
C GLU A 81 -1.07 -13.86 -0.84
N ILE A 82 -0.72 -12.88 -1.69
CA ILE A 82 0.55 -12.13 -1.56
C ILE A 82 0.61 -11.29 -0.28
N LEU A 83 -0.54 -10.76 0.17
CA LEU A 83 -0.61 -9.96 1.38
C LEU A 83 -0.92 -10.79 2.64
N ASP A 84 -1.08 -12.10 2.49
CA ASP A 84 -1.49 -13.02 3.56
C ASP A 84 -2.77 -12.53 4.28
N LEU A 85 -3.80 -12.25 3.48
CA LEU A 85 -5.10 -11.72 3.91
C LEU A 85 -6.22 -12.70 3.58
N GLU A 86 -7.20 -12.79 4.47
CA GLU A 86 -8.50 -13.39 4.16
C GLU A 86 -9.41 -12.37 3.47
N SER A 87 -10.39 -12.85 2.69
CA SER A 87 -11.41 -11.99 2.10
C SER A 87 -12.19 -11.22 3.17
N PHE A 88 -12.61 -10.00 2.85
CA PHE A 88 -13.27 -9.11 3.81
C PHE A 88 -14.31 -8.21 3.14
N SER A 89 -15.22 -7.65 3.95
CA SER A 89 -16.22 -6.69 3.48
C SER A 89 -15.63 -5.29 3.23
N GLU A 90 -16.18 -4.53 2.29
CA GLU A 90 -15.76 -3.14 2.01
C GLU A 90 -15.74 -2.25 3.26
N ARG A 91 -16.70 -2.46 4.17
CA ARG A 91 -16.79 -1.75 5.46
C ARG A 91 -15.53 -1.89 6.32
N THR A 92 -14.78 -2.99 6.16
CA THR A 92 -13.50 -3.19 6.85
C THR A 92 -12.49 -2.10 6.49
N LEU A 93 -12.41 -1.69 5.22
CA LEU A 93 -11.47 -0.64 4.79
C LEU A 93 -11.86 0.72 5.36
N TYR A 94 -13.15 1.05 5.36
CA TYR A 94 -13.64 2.29 5.98
C TYR A 94 -13.31 2.36 7.47
N ARG A 95 -13.49 1.26 8.21
CA ARG A 95 -13.10 1.16 9.63
C ARG A 95 -11.60 1.32 9.85
N VAL A 96 -10.76 0.82 8.94
CA VAL A 96 -9.31 1.03 9.00
C VAL A 96 -8.98 2.52 8.81
N LEU A 97 -9.60 3.18 7.84
CA LEU A 97 -9.40 4.61 7.61
C LEU A 97 -9.88 5.46 8.80
N GLU A 98 -11.01 5.12 9.39
CA GLU A 98 -11.55 5.75 10.61
C GLU A 98 -10.58 5.58 11.78
N ALA A 99 -10.11 4.36 12.04
CA ALA A 99 -9.15 4.09 13.13
C ALA A 99 -7.81 4.84 12.97
N ILE A 100 -7.35 5.04 11.73
CA ILE A 100 -6.15 5.83 11.43
C ILE A 100 -6.46 7.34 11.57
N GLY A 101 -7.61 7.78 11.08
CA GLY A 101 -8.03 9.18 11.05
C GLY A 101 -8.30 9.77 12.43
N ASP A 102 -8.95 9.01 13.32
CA ASP A 102 -9.33 9.47 14.66
C ASP A 102 -8.12 9.70 15.59
N ASN A 103 -6.96 9.15 15.25
CA ASN A 103 -5.76 9.25 16.08
C ASN A 103 -4.94 10.51 15.79
N ARG A 104 -5.31 11.63 16.44
CA ARG A 104 -4.53 12.89 16.43
C ARG A 104 -3.06 12.72 16.83
N LEU A 105 -2.74 11.74 17.68
CA LEU A 105 -1.37 11.40 18.10
C LEU A 105 -0.55 10.74 16.98
N ASN A 106 -1.16 9.87 16.16
CA ASN A 106 -0.48 9.27 15.01
C ASN A 106 -0.18 10.32 13.95
N GLN A 107 -1.09 11.28 13.74
CA GLN A 107 -0.87 12.38 12.80
C GLN A 107 0.35 13.23 13.21
N LYS A 108 0.47 13.58 14.49
CA LYS A 108 1.66 14.30 15.01
C LYS A 108 2.94 13.48 14.87
N LYS A 109 2.93 12.19 15.24
CA LYS A 109 4.09 11.31 15.08
C LYS A 109 4.48 11.11 13.62
N LEU A 110 3.52 10.96 12.70
CA LEU A 110 3.76 10.91 11.26
C LEU A 110 4.37 12.21 10.73
N ILE A 111 3.90 13.37 11.20
CA ILE A 111 4.47 14.68 10.84
C ILE A 111 5.89 14.83 11.37
N GLU A 112 6.13 14.47 12.62
CA GLU A 112 7.44 14.54 13.27
C GLU A 112 8.44 13.56 12.63
N PHE A 113 7.97 12.37 12.29
CA PHE A 113 8.72 11.35 11.56
C PHE A 113 9.03 11.78 10.11
N LYS A 114 8.09 12.45 9.43
CA LYS A 114 8.32 13.06 8.10
C LYS A 114 9.42 14.13 8.19
N LYS A 115 9.43 14.94 9.25
CA LYS A 115 10.49 15.94 9.49
C LYS A 115 11.86 15.29 9.75
N PHE A 116 11.90 14.23 10.56
CA PHE A 116 13.14 13.52 10.89
C PHE A 116 13.75 12.76 9.69
N ASN A 117 12.92 12.12 8.87
CA ASN A 117 13.42 11.43 7.67
C ASN A 117 13.82 12.41 6.57
N LEU A 118 13.12 13.54 6.38
CA LEU A 118 13.55 14.56 5.44
C LEU A 118 14.93 15.13 5.80
N SER A 119 15.22 15.34 7.09
CA SER A 119 16.53 15.81 7.53
C SER A 119 17.62 14.75 7.37
N SER A 120 17.34 13.48 7.69
CA SER A 120 18.30 12.38 7.51
C SER A 120 18.59 12.08 6.03
N PHE A 121 17.58 12.09 5.16
CA PHE A 121 17.75 11.89 3.71
C PHE A 121 18.49 13.07 3.05
N ALA A 122 18.25 14.31 3.52
CA ALA A 122 19.00 15.48 3.09
C ALA A 122 20.46 15.43 3.55
N LEU A 123 20.72 14.99 4.79
CA LEU A 123 22.08 14.75 5.29
C LEU A 123 22.81 13.69 4.45
N ASN A 124 22.18 12.53 4.21
CA ASN A 124 22.81 11.45 3.44
C ASN A 124 23.12 11.85 1.99
N ARG A 125 22.35 12.73 1.36
CA ARG A 125 22.73 13.33 0.06
C ARG A 125 23.90 14.32 0.16
N ALA A 126 23.99 15.09 1.24
CA ALA A 126 25.08 16.03 1.45
C ALA A 126 26.43 15.32 1.70
N PHE A 127 26.41 14.12 2.26
CA PHE A 127 27.61 13.31 2.52
C PHE A 127 28.01 12.34 1.38
N GLN A 128 27.16 12.11 0.38
CA GLN A 128 27.45 11.28 -0.80
C GLN A 128 27.92 12.11 -2.02
N GLY A 129 28.30 13.37 -1.79
CA GLY A 129 28.80 14.32 -2.81
C GLY A 129 30.25 14.74 -2.61
N PHE A 130 31.06 13.97 -1.86
CA PHE A 130 32.50 14.15 -1.70
C PHE A 130 33.24 12.84 -1.98
#